data_AF-A0A356NGS0-F1
#
_entry.id   AF-A0A356NGS0-F1
#
_cell.length_a   1.000
_cell.length_b   1.000
_cell.length_c   1.000
_cell.angle_alpha   90.00
_cell.angle_beta   90.00
_cell.angle_gamma   90.00
#
_symmetry.space_group_name_H-M   'P 1'
#
loop_
_entity.id
_entity.type
_entity.pdbx_description
1 polymer ?
#
loop_
_entity_poly.entity_id
_entity_poly.type
_entity_poly.pdbx_seq_one_letter_code
_entity_poly.pdbx_strand_id
1 'polypeptide(L)'
;PEIAQLPAWVVALVAAGGLAAALSTAAGLLLVISSSMSHDLGKSIIKPNMSEKEELLWARTAAGGAVILAGYFGINPPGFVAQVVAFAFGLAASSFFPVIILGIFSKRTTKEGAISGMLSGIGFTAIYIYYFKFHNPGAGPDQWWFGISPEGIGSLGMVINFVVTMTVTAFTPAPPTEVQEQVETLRDPS
;
A
#
# COMPACT_ATOMS: atom_id res chain seq x y z
N PRO A 1 -25.79 -25.10 1.00
CA PRO A 1 -25.21 -25.68 2.24
C PRO A 1 -24.73 -27.14 2.09
N GLU A 2 -24.48 -27.59 0.86
CA GLU A 2 -24.21 -29.01 0.54
C GLU A 2 -22.87 -29.21 -0.17
N ILE A 3 -22.04 -28.16 -0.28
CA ILE A 3 -20.85 -28.18 -1.16
C ILE A 3 -19.69 -29.00 -0.56
N ALA A 4 -19.75 -29.39 0.72
CA ALA A 4 -18.65 -30.11 1.37
C ALA A 4 -19.02 -31.43 2.09
N GLN A 5 -20.31 -31.78 2.21
CA GLN A 5 -20.80 -32.92 3.04
C GLN A 5 -20.16 -32.99 4.46
N LEU A 6 -19.69 -31.87 4.99
CA LEU A 6 -19.00 -31.81 6.27
C LEU A 6 -20.00 -31.78 7.44
N PRO A 7 -19.64 -32.36 8.61
CA PRO A 7 -20.45 -32.23 9.82
C PRO A 7 -20.73 -30.76 10.18
N ALA A 8 -21.90 -30.48 10.74
CA ALA A 8 -22.33 -29.12 11.08
C ALA A 8 -21.33 -28.36 11.98
N TRP A 9 -20.65 -29.07 12.89
CA TRP A 9 -19.64 -28.48 13.76
C TRP A 9 -18.40 -27.98 13.00
N VAL A 10 -18.01 -28.65 11.91
CA VAL A 10 -16.89 -28.23 11.05
C VAL A 10 -17.26 -26.96 10.31
N VAL A 11 -18.48 -26.91 9.74
CA VAL A 11 -18.97 -25.72 9.04
C VAL A 11 -19.04 -24.52 9.98
N ALA A 12 -19.53 -24.73 11.21
CA ALA A 12 -19.57 -23.68 12.23
C ALA A 12 -18.17 -23.17 12.61
N LEU A 13 -17.20 -24.06 12.81
CA LEU A 13 -15.81 -23.67 13.11
C LEU A 13 -15.17 -22.92 11.94
N VAL A 14 -15.37 -23.37 10.69
CA VAL A 14 -14.82 -22.70 9.50
C VAL A 14 -15.45 -21.31 9.33
N ALA A 15 -16.76 -21.18 9.50
CA ALA A 15 -17.44 -19.89 9.44
C ALA A 15 -16.96 -18.93 10.54
N ALA A 16 -16.82 -19.41 11.77
CA ALA A 16 -16.28 -18.63 12.89
C ALA A 16 -14.84 -18.20 12.63
N GLY A 17 -13.99 -19.10 12.11
CA GLY A 17 -12.60 -18.80 11.75
C GLY A 17 -12.50 -17.75 10.63
N GLY A 18 -13.31 -17.88 9.58
CA GLY A 18 -13.36 -16.91 8.48
C GLY A 18 -13.79 -15.51 8.95
N LEU A 19 -14.82 -15.44 9.80
CA LEU A 19 -15.26 -14.19 10.40
C LEU A 19 -14.17 -13.57 11.29
N ALA A 20 -13.52 -14.38 12.13
CA ALA A 20 -12.44 -13.93 12.99
C ALA A 20 -11.25 -13.38 12.19
N ALA A 21 -10.86 -14.04 11.09
CA ALA A 21 -9.78 -13.58 10.21
C ALA A 21 -10.11 -12.23 9.53
N ALA A 22 -11.35 -12.08 9.03
CA ALA A 22 -11.81 -10.82 8.43
C ALA A 22 -11.82 -9.67 9.45
N LEU A 23 -12.33 -9.92 10.65
CA LEU A 23 -12.38 -8.91 11.72
C LEU A 23 -10.97 -8.52 12.21
N SER A 24 -10.05 -9.49 12.34
CA SER A 24 -8.66 -9.21 12.71
C SER A 24 -7.97 -8.31 11.69
N THR A 25 -8.15 -8.58 10.40
CA THR A 25 -7.60 -7.75 9.32
C THR A 25 -8.21 -6.36 9.32
N ALA A 26 -9.54 -6.27 9.45
CA ALA A 26 -10.25 -4.99 9.49
C ALA A 26 -9.80 -4.12 10.67
N ALA A 27 -9.69 -4.71 11.88
CA ALA A 27 -9.19 -4.01 13.05
C ALA A 27 -7.75 -3.50 12.85
N GLY A 28 -6.87 -4.33 12.29
CA GLY A 28 -5.51 -3.93 11.96
C GLY A 28 -5.44 -2.74 10.99
N LEU A 29 -6.20 -2.80 9.89
CA LEU A 29 -6.25 -1.72 8.91
C LEU A 29 -6.84 -0.43 9.49
N LEU A 30 -7.84 -0.52 10.37
CA LEU A 30 -8.40 0.66 11.07
C LEU A 30 -7.38 1.30 12.00
N LEU A 31 -6.56 0.52 12.68
CA LEU A 31 -5.47 1.05 13.50
C LEU A 31 -4.42 1.77 12.65
N VAL A 32 -4.06 1.20 11.49
CA VAL A 32 -3.13 1.84 10.54
C VAL A 32 -3.70 3.14 10.00
N ILE A 33 -4.96 3.17 9.57
CA ILE A 33 -5.63 4.39 9.11
C ILE A 33 -5.64 5.44 10.22
N SER A 34 -5.99 5.02 11.44
CA SER A 34 -6.04 5.89 12.61
C SER A 34 -4.69 6.53 12.92
N SER A 35 -3.62 5.72 13.01
CA SER A 35 -2.27 6.23 13.31
C SER A 35 -1.71 7.08 12.17
N SER A 36 -1.94 6.69 10.92
CA SER A 36 -1.45 7.47 9.78
C SER A 36 -2.19 8.81 9.63
N MET A 37 -3.46 8.87 10.00
CA MET A 37 -4.19 10.14 10.00
C MET A 37 -3.81 11.05 11.17
N SER A 38 -3.66 10.50 12.39
CA SER A 38 -3.35 11.31 13.56
C SER A 38 -1.87 11.72 13.63
N HIS A 39 -0.96 10.77 13.39
CA HIS A 39 0.47 10.95 13.60
C HIS A 39 1.19 11.34 12.31
N ASP A 40 1.07 10.55 11.25
CA ASP A 40 1.82 10.79 10.01
C ASP A 40 1.32 12.06 9.31
N LEU A 41 0.02 12.17 9.07
CA LEU A 41 -0.56 13.34 8.41
C LEU A 41 -0.80 14.49 9.40
N GLY A 42 -1.49 14.20 10.51
CA GLY A 42 -1.89 15.20 11.49
C GLY A 42 -0.68 15.87 12.15
N LYS A 43 0.09 15.12 12.93
CA LYS A 43 1.21 15.65 13.71
C LYS A 43 2.43 15.97 12.83
N SER A 44 2.86 15.06 11.96
CA SER A 44 4.09 15.28 11.20
C SER A 44 3.98 16.39 10.15
N ILE A 45 2.81 16.54 9.51
CA ILE A 45 2.66 17.43 8.34
C ILE A 45 1.77 18.65 8.63
N ILE A 46 0.56 18.46 9.18
CA ILE A 46 -0.45 19.53 9.25
C ILE A 46 -0.28 20.41 10.50
N LYS A 47 -0.14 19.79 11.67
CA LYS A 47 -0.07 20.47 12.97
C LYS A 47 0.95 19.78 13.89
N PRO A 48 2.26 20.10 13.76
CA PRO A 48 3.33 19.57 14.61
C PRO A 48 3.14 19.75 16.11
N ASN A 49 2.50 20.85 16.50
CA ASN A 49 2.24 21.17 17.90
C ASN A 49 0.85 20.65 18.38
N MET A 50 0.36 19.56 17.81
CA MET A 50 -0.91 18.95 18.20
C MET A 50 -0.82 18.34 19.60
N SER A 51 -1.79 18.64 20.46
CA SER A 51 -1.87 18.04 21.79
C SER A 51 -2.31 16.57 21.72
N GLU A 52 -1.99 15.76 22.72
CA GLU A 52 -2.41 14.35 22.77
C GLU A 52 -3.93 14.17 22.67
N LYS A 53 -4.71 15.10 23.25
CA LYS A 53 -6.17 15.07 23.17
C LYS A 53 -6.67 15.29 21.74
N GLU A 54 -6.03 16.19 21.01
CA GLU A 54 -6.34 16.44 19.60
C GLU A 54 -5.91 15.27 18.72
N GLU A 55 -4.71 14.70 18.96
CA GLU A 55 -4.21 13.53 18.25
C GLU A 55 -5.17 12.34 18.42
N LEU A 56 -5.63 12.09 19.65
CA LEU A 56 -6.62 11.05 19.94
C LEU A 56 -7.97 11.31 19.28
N LEU A 57 -8.39 12.59 19.18
CA LEU A 57 -9.62 12.95 18.50
C LEU A 57 -9.52 12.65 17.00
N TRP A 58 -8.41 13.04 16.36
CA TRP A 58 -8.13 12.78 14.95
C TRP A 58 -8.07 11.29 14.62
N ALA A 59 -7.41 10.52 15.48
CA ALA A 59 -7.35 9.06 15.39
C ALA A 59 -8.77 8.45 15.39
N ARG A 60 -9.60 8.84 16.36
CA ARG A 60 -10.98 8.33 16.49
C ARG A 60 -11.90 8.77 15.35
N THR A 61 -11.78 10.01 14.86
CA THR A 61 -12.60 10.49 13.75
C THR A 61 -12.21 9.82 12.44
N ALA A 62 -10.91 9.58 12.21
CA ALA A 62 -10.42 8.82 11.07
C ALA A 62 -10.94 7.37 11.10
N ALA A 63 -10.80 6.68 12.23
CA ALA A 63 -11.30 5.32 12.40
C ALA A 63 -12.83 5.25 12.23
N GLY A 64 -13.56 6.18 12.84
CA GLY A 64 -15.02 6.25 12.71
C GLY A 64 -15.47 6.49 11.26
N GLY A 65 -14.82 7.43 10.57
CA GLY A 65 -15.09 7.69 9.15
C GLY A 65 -14.80 6.48 8.26
N ALA A 66 -13.70 5.79 8.50
CA ALA A 66 -13.34 4.56 7.79
C ALA A 66 -14.38 3.44 8.01
N VAL A 67 -14.87 3.25 9.24
CA VAL A 67 -15.94 2.27 9.55
C VAL A 67 -17.24 2.62 8.82
N ILE A 68 -17.64 3.89 8.79
CA ILE A 68 -18.85 4.33 8.09
C ILE A 68 -18.73 4.05 6.59
N LEU A 69 -17.61 4.39 5.97
CA LEU A 69 -17.37 4.14 4.55
C LEU A 69 -17.31 2.64 4.23
N ALA A 70 -16.61 1.86 5.06
CA ALA A 70 -16.53 0.42 4.90
C ALA A 70 -17.90 -0.25 5.06
N GLY A 71 -18.71 0.18 6.03
CA GLY A 71 -20.08 -0.29 6.22
C GLY A 71 -20.97 0.04 5.03
N TYR A 72 -20.85 1.25 4.47
CA TYR A 72 -21.60 1.65 3.28
C TYR A 72 -21.27 0.78 2.06
N PHE A 73 -19.99 0.56 1.76
CA PHE A 73 -19.56 -0.31 0.66
C PHE A 73 -19.78 -1.80 0.96
N GLY A 74 -19.86 -2.20 2.23
CA GLY A 74 -20.26 -3.54 2.61
C GLY A 74 -21.72 -3.86 2.29
N ILE A 75 -22.61 -2.86 2.44
CA ILE A 75 -24.03 -2.98 2.08
C ILE A 75 -24.23 -2.81 0.56
N ASN A 76 -23.50 -1.88 -0.06
CA ASN A 76 -23.55 -1.60 -1.50
C ASN A 76 -22.20 -1.91 -2.16
N PRO A 77 -21.87 -3.21 -2.35
CA PRO A 77 -20.56 -3.59 -2.89
C PRO A 77 -20.43 -3.10 -4.33
N PRO A 78 -19.33 -2.40 -4.68
CA PRO A 78 -19.03 -2.14 -6.07
C PRO A 78 -18.76 -3.47 -6.78
N GLY A 79 -19.12 -3.60 -8.06
CA GLY A 79 -18.93 -4.83 -8.83
C GLY A 79 -17.47 -5.29 -9.00
N PHE A 80 -16.50 -4.55 -8.45
CA PHE A 80 -15.06 -4.71 -8.67
C PHE A 80 -14.23 -4.62 -7.38
N VAL A 81 -14.78 -4.99 -6.20
CA VAL A 81 -14.05 -4.93 -4.90
C VAL A 81 -12.65 -5.56 -4.97
N ALA A 82 -12.55 -6.79 -5.49
CA ALA A 82 -11.27 -7.48 -5.60
C ALA A 82 -10.25 -6.73 -6.48
N GLN A 83 -10.73 -6.03 -7.52
CA GLN A 83 -9.87 -5.24 -8.39
C GLN A 83 -9.38 -3.98 -7.69
N VAL A 84 -10.23 -3.28 -6.91
CA VAL A 84 -9.80 -2.11 -6.12
C VAL A 84 -8.69 -2.49 -5.15
N VAL A 85 -8.84 -3.63 -4.48
CA VAL A 85 -7.81 -4.15 -3.55
C VAL A 85 -6.53 -4.46 -4.32
N ALA A 86 -6.62 -5.14 -5.47
CA ALA A 86 -5.46 -5.42 -6.31
C ALA A 86 -4.75 -4.14 -6.78
N PHE A 87 -5.49 -3.10 -7.19
CA PHE A 87 -4.92 -1.81 -7.57
C PHE A 87 -4.21 -1.14 -6.39
N ALA A 88 -4.79 -1.16 -5.19
CA ALA A 88 -4.18 -0.56 -4.00
C ALA A 88 -2.84 -1.25 -3.66
N PHE A 89 -2.80 -2.59 -3.66
CA PHE A 89 -1.55 -3.33 -3.45
C PHE A 89 -0.57 -3.15 -4.61
N GLY A 90 -1.02 -3.12 -5.85
CA GLY A 90 -0.17 -2.88 -7.02
C GLY A 90 0.50 -1.52 -6.97
N LEU A 91 -0.25 -0.46 -6.62
CA LEU A 91 0.29 0.88 -6.45
C LEU A 91 1.28 0.94 -5.29
N ALA A 92 0.94 0.36 -4.13
CA ALA A 92 1.83 0.31 -2.97
C ALA A 92 3.13 -0.48 -3.25
N ALA A 93 3.04 -1.60 -3.95
CA ALA A 93 4.20 -2.39 -4.37
C ALA A 93 5.07 -1.63 -5.37
N SER A 94 4.46 -0.89 -6.29
CA SER A 94 5.20 -0.08 -7.27
C SER A 94 5.89 1.14 -6.67
N SER A 95 5.50 1.58 -5.46
CA SER A 95 6.00 2.79 -4.82
C SER A 95 6.94 2.51 -3.64
N PHE A 96 6.41 1.95 -2.57
CA PHE A 96 7.08 1.91 -1.28
C PHE A 96 8.06 0.76 -1.21
N PHE A 97 7.71 -0.39 -1.79
CA PHE A 97 8.52 -1.60 -1.62
C PHE A 97 9.97 -1.43 -2.10
N PRO A 98 10.28 -0.92 -3.32
CA PRO A 98 11.65 -0.71 -3.76
C PRO A 98 12.43 0.25 -2.87
N VAL A 99 11.80 1.35 -2.47
CA VAL A 99 12.45 2.40 -1.66
C VAL A 99 12.70 1.93 -0.24
N ILE A 100 11.80 1.16 0.37
CA ILE A 100 12.00 0.58 1.71
C ILE A 100 13.18 -0.41 1.68
N ILE A 101 13.21 -1.31 0.69
CA ILE A 101 14.30 -2.27 0.54
C ILE A 101 15.63 -1.55 0.33
N LEU A 102 15.69 -0.59 -0.59
CA LEU A 102 16.91 0.17 -0.85
C LEU A 102 17.30 1.09 0.32
N GLY A 103 16.34 1.58 1.10
CA GLY A 103 16.60 2.39 2.30
C GLY A 103 17.21 1.58 3.44
N ILE A 104 16.81 0.32 3.61
CA ILE A 104 17.37 -0.57 4.66
C ILE A 104 18.72 -1.16 4.26
N PHE A 105 18.88 -1.56 2.99
CA PHE A 105 20.04 -2.33 2.55
C PHE A 105 21.11 -1.53 1.81
N SER A 106 20.86 -0.27 1.43
CA SER A 106 21.80 0.55 0.69
C SER A 106 21.99 1.93 1.34
N LYS A 107 23.22 2.17 1.81
CA LYS A 107 23.68 3.46 2.34
C LYS A 107 23.74 4.56 1.28
N ARG A 108 23.72 4.17 -0.01
CA ARG A 108 23.91 5.09 -1.12
C ARG A 108 22.61 5.70 -1.63
N THR A 109 21.47 5.10 -1.28
CA THR A 109 20.14 5.48 -1.78
C THR A 109 19.84 6.93 -1.43
N THR A 110 19.61 7.77 -2.44
CA THR A 110 19.37 9.21 -2.26
C THR A 110 17.89 9.51 -2.19
N LYS A 111 17.53 10.60 -1.49
CA LYS A 111 16.17 11.13 -1.45
C LYS A 111 15.63 11.40 -2.87
N GLU A 112 16.48 11.93 -3.74
CA GLU A 112 16.09 12.32 -5.10
C GLU A 112 15.85 11.08 -5.96
N GLY A 113 16.66 10.04 -5.76
CA GLY A 113 16.43 8.72 -6.37
C GLY A 113 15.13 8.09 -5.87
N ALA A 114 14.91 8.06 -4.56
CA ALA A 114 13.71 7.50 -3.96
C ALA A 114 12.42 8.19 -4.46
N ILE A 115 12.40 9.52 -4.48
CA ILE A 115 11.24 10.29 -4.97
C ILE A 115 11.00 10.01 -6.46
N SER A 116 12.05 10.04 -7.28
CA SER A 116 11.95 9.77 -8.72
C SER A 116 11.47 8.34 -9.01
N GLY A 117 11.96 7.36 -8.24
CA GLY A 117 11.51 5.98 -8.28
C GLY A 117 10.03 5.82 -7.92
N MET A 118 9.61 6.40 -6.79
CA MET A 118 8.20 6.34 -6.37
C MET A 118 7.26 6.98 -7.40
N LEU A 119 7.61 8.16 -7.92
CA LEU A 119 6.80 8.86 -8.92
C LEU A 119 6.71 8.09 -10.24
N SER A 120 7.82 7.50 -10.70
CA SER A 120 7.83 6.70 -11.93
C SER A 120 7.06 5.39 -11.77
N GLY A 121 7.22 4.68 -10.66
CA GLY A 121 6.50 3.43 -10.38
C GLY A 121 4.99 3.63 -10.21
N ILE A 122 4.58 4.61 -9.41
CA ILE A 122 3.16 4.98 -9.24
C ILE A 122 2.59 5.48 -10.55
N GLY A 123 3.29 6.42 -11.21
CA GLY A 123 2.83 7.03 -12.46
C GLY A 123 2.59 5.98 -13.53
N PHE A 124 3.55 5.08 -13.75
CA PHE A 124 3.40 3.97 -14.67
C PHE A 124 2.19 3.08 -14.33
N THR A 125 2.12 2.61 -13.08
CA THR A 125 1.07 1.68 -12.63
C THR A 125 -0.32 2.31 -12.72
N ALA A 126 -0.45 3.56 -12.27
CA ALA A 126 -1.71 4.30 -12.29
C ALA A 126 -2.17 4.60 -13.72
N ILE A 127 -1.26 5.04 -14.61
CA ILE A 127 -1.58 5.31 -16.02
C ILE A 127 -2.04 4.03 -16.71
N TYR A 128 -1.36 2.90 -16.47
CA TYR A 128 -1.73 1.62 -17.06
C TYR A 128 -3.12 1.16 -16.59
N ILE A 129 -3.39 1.22 -15.28
CA ILE A 129 -4.70 0.88 -14.71
C ILE A 129 -5.77 1.81 -15.31
N TYR A 130 -5.53 3.11 -15.33
CA TYR A 130 -6.47 4.08 -15.89
C TYR A 130 -6.79 3.77 -17.36
N TYR A 131 -5.78 3.55 -18.18
CA TYR A 131 -5.94 3.29 -19.60
C TYR A 131 -6.76 2.02 -19.86
N PHE A 132 -6.42 0.89 -19.25
CA PHE A 132 -7.05 -0.39 -19.56
C PHE A 132 -8.37 -0.65 -18.81
N LYS A 133 -8.63 0.04 -17.70
CA LYS A 133 -9.88 -0.17 -16.93
C LYS A 133 -10.90 0.94 -17.12
N PHE A 134 -10.48 2.16 -17.41
CA PHE A 134 -11.40 3.30 -17.53
C PHE A 134 -11.48 3.84 -18.96
N HIS A 135 -10.37 3.88 -19.69
CA HIS A 135 -10.36 4.42 -21.07
C HIS A 135 -10.70 3.36 -22.13
N ASN A 136 -10.14 2.16 -22.01
CA ASN A 136 -10.37 1.04 -22.93
C ASN A 136 -10.72 -0.26 -22.16
N PRO A 137 -11.92 -0.33 -21.54
CA PRO A 137 -12.33 -1.47 -20.72
C PRO A 137 -12.56 -2.77 -21.52
N GLY A 138 -12.65 -2.68 -22.86
CA GLY A 138 -12.79 -3.84 -23.75
C GLY A 138 -11.47 -4.52 -24.11
N ALA A 139 -10.34 -3.95 -23.70
CA ALA A 139 -9.02 -4.48 -24.00
C ALA A 139 -8.76 -5.82 -23.30
N GLY A 140 -8.49 -6.84 -24.11
CA GLY A 140 -8.13 -8.17 -23.64
C GLY A 140 -6.63 -8.38 -23.47
N PRO A 141 -6.22 -9.61 -23.11
CA PRO A 141 -4.82 -10.00 -22.93
C PRO A 141 -3.93 -9.77 -24.16
N ASP A 142 -4.52 -9.71 -25.36
CA ASP A 142 -3.88 -9.43 -26.63
C ASP A 142 -3.39 -7.97 -26.74
N GLN A 143 -4.02 -7.05 -26.03
CA GLN A 143 -3.66 -5.62 -26.01
C GLN A 143 -2.85 -5.24 -24.77
N TRP A 144 -2.89 -6.07 -23.73
CA TRP A 144 -2.13 -5.87 -22.49
C TRP A 144 -0.63 -6.07 -22.74
N TRP A 145 0.18 -5.25 -22.07
CA TRP A 145 1.62 -5.36 -22.18
C TRP A 145 2.08 -6.67 -21.57
N PHE A 146 2.72 -7.52 -22.38
CA PHE A 146 3.16 -8.86 -21.99
C PHE A 146 2.03 -9.76 -21.46
N GLY A 147 0.77 -9.46 -21.81
CA GLY A 147 -0.40 -10.17 -21.27
C GLY A 147 -0.68 -9.91 -19.79
N ILE A 148 -0.04 -8.90 -19.19
CA ILE A 148 -0.19 -8.59 -17.76
C ILE A 148 -1.47 -7.78 -17.54
N SER A 149 -2.37 -8.33 -16.72
CA SER A 149 -3.61 -7.65 -16.39
C SER A 149 -3.36 -6.35 -15.61
N PRO A 150 -4.26 -5.35 -15.71
CA PRO A 150 -4.13 -4.12 -14.94
C PRO A 150 -4.05 -4.33 -13.42
N GLU A 151 -4.64 -5.41 -12.91
CA GLU A 151 -4.56 -5.82 -11.50
C GLU A 151 -3.14 -6.26 -11.09
N GLY A 152 -2.35 -6.82 -12.01
CA GLY A 152 -1.01 -7.36 -11.76
C GLY A 152 0.15 -6.46 -12.16
N ILE A 153 -0.12 -5.34 -12.85
CA ILE A 153 0.91 -4.49 -13.47
C ILE A 153 1.84 -3.80 -12.45
N GLY A 154 1.43 -3.71 -11.18
CA GLY A 154 2.25 -3.13 -10.12
C GLY A 154 3.61 -3.81 -9.95
N SER A 155 3.74 -5.09 -10.33
CA SER A 155 5.03 -5.80 -10.38
C SER A 155 6.02 -5.18 -11.38
N LEU A 156 5.56 -4.75 -12.54
CA LEU A 156 6.38 -4.05 -13.53
C LEU A 156 6.67 -2.61 -13.07
N GLY A 157 5.69 -1.93 -12.46
CA GLY A 157 5.89 -0.64 -11.82
C GLY A 157 6.96 -0.67 -10.73
N MET A 158 7.02 -1.75 -9.94
CA MET A 158 8.06 -2.00 -8.93
C MET A 158 9.44 -2.11 -9.57
N VAL A 159 9.58 -2.86 -10.68
CA VAL A 159 10.84 -2.97 -11.42
C VAL A 159 11.28 -1.61 -11.96
N ILE A 160 10.35 -0.83 -12.53
CA ILE A 160 10.62 0.54 -13.00
C ILE A 160 11.14 1.41 -11.86
N ASN A 161 10.50 1.36 -10.70
CA ASN A 161 10.93 2.12 -9.52
C ASN A 161 12.35 1.72 -9.06
N PHE A 162 12.67 0.42 -9.00
CA PHE A 162 14.05 -0.02 -8.70
C PHE A 162 15.06 0.59 -9.69
N VAL A 163 14.80 0.45 -10.99
CA VAL A 163 15.70 0.95 -12.04
C VAL A 163 15.86 2.47 -11.95
N VAL A 164 14.77 3.21 -11.83
CA VAL A 164 14.79 4.68 -11.76
C VAL A 164 15.47 5.14 -10.47
N THR A 165 15.17 4.53 -9.32
CA THR A 165 15.82 4.85 -8.05
C THR A 165 17.33 4.66 -8.16
N MET A 166 17.79 3.49 -8.59
CA MET A 166 19.21 3.18 -8.71
C MET A 166 19.92 4.10 -9.70
N THR A 167 19.28 4.40 -10.84
CA THR A 167 19.83 5.28 -11.87
C THR A 167 19.99 6.70 -11.33
N VAL A 168 18.93 7.29 -10.78
CA VAL A 168 18.98 8.67 -10.27
C VAL A 168 19.91 8.78 -9.06
N THR A 169 19.94 7.76 -8.19
CA THR A 169 20.92 7.68 -7.09
C THR A 169 22.36 7.70 -7.59
N ALA A 170 22.67 7.05 -8.72
CA ALA A 170 24.02 7.06 -9.28
C ALA A 170 24.46 8.47 -9.75
N PHE A 171 23.52 9.31 -10.18
CA PHE A 171 23.79 10.68 -10.66
C PHE A 171 23.59 11.77 -9.60
N THR A 172 23.14 11.44 -8.40
CA THR A 172 22.87 12.42 -7.33
C THR A 172 23.91 12.32 -6.21
N PRO A 173 24.19 13.42 -5.47
CA PRO A 173 25.17 13.40 -4.37
C PRO A 173 24.87 12.32 -3.33
N ALA A 174 25.90 11.81 -2.66
CA ALA A 174 25.71 10.85 -1.59
C ALA A 174 24.89 11.45 -0.44
N PRO A 175 24.06 10.63 0.26
CA PRO A 175 23.36 11.09 1.46
C PRO A 175 24.35 11.58 2.53
N PRO A 176 23.95 12.51 3.42
CA PRO A 176 24.77 12.92 4.56
C PRO A 176 25.22 11.72 5.41
N THR A 177 26.38 11.82 6.05
CA THR A 177 26.97 10.73 6.86
C THR A 177 26.02 10.24 7.94
N GLU A 178 25.31 11.15 8.61
CA GLU A 178 24.29 10.82 9.62
C GLU A 178 23.21 9.84 9.09
N VAL A 179 22.76 10.03 7.85
CA VAL A 179 21.77 9.13 7.23
C VAL A 179 22.40 7.77 6.91
N GLN A 180 23.66 7.74 6.49
CA GLN A 180 24.36 6.49 6.22
C GLN A 180 24.59 5.67 7.51
N GLU A 181 24.94 6.35 8.60
CA GLU A 181 25.10 5.75 9.93
C GLU A 181 23.78 5.23 10.49
N GLN A 182 22.66 5.93 10.26
CA GLN A 182 21.33 5.41 10.59
C GLN A 182 21.03 4.09 9.86
N VAL A 183 21.33 4.00 8.56
CA VAL A 183 21.16 2.75 7.79
C VAL A 183 22.06 1.63 8.31
N GLU A 184 23.29 1.96 8.74
CA GLU A 184 24.19 0.99 9.38
C GLU A 184 23.63 0.44 10.68
N THR A 185 23.18 1.33 11.56
CA THR A 185 22.62 0.97 12.87
C THR A 185 21.36 0.11 12.73
N LEU A 186 20.52 0.40 11.73
CA LEU A 186 19.34 -0.41 11.41
C LEU A 186 19.70 -1.82 10.94
N ARG A 187 20.86 -2.00 10.29
CA ARG A 187 21.31 -3.28 9.75
C ARG A 187 22.04 -4.14 10.79
N ASP A 188 22.79 -3.51 11.68
CA ASP A 188 23.56 -4.19 12.74
C ASP A 188 23.29 -3.51 14.08
N PRO A 189 22.18 -3.88 14.77
CA PRO A 189 21.87 -3.36 16.09
C PRO A 189 22.75 -4.05 17.14
N SER A 190 24.02 -3.64 17.21
CA SER A 190 24.97 -4.07 18.24
C SER A 190 24.94 -3.17 19.47
#